data_AF-A0A963M0X5-F1
#
_entry.id   AF-A0A963M0X5-F1
#
_cell.length_a   1.000
_cell.length_b   1.000
_cell.length_c   1.000
_cell.angle_alpha   90.00
_cell.angle_beta   90.00
_cell.angle_gamma   90.00
#
_symmetry.space_group_name_H-M   'P 1'
#
loop_
_entity.id
_entity.type
_entity.pdbx_description
1 polymer ?
#
loop_
_entity_poly.entity_id
_entity_poly.type
_entity_poly.pdbx_seq_one_letter_code
_entity_poly.pdbx_strand_id
1 'polypeptide(L)' 'AEGRRLDTERDRLQVERRAQATPQRVERLARERLQMRPPTPAITHYVAYSDGGADASAATNPAVQPRETGGRVP' A
#
# COMPACT_ATOMS: atom_id res chain seq x y z
N ALA A 1 -20.44 -14.35 -40.97
CA ALA A 1 -19.17 -13.92 -40.33
C ALA A 1 -19.38 -13.20 -39.00
N GLU A 2 -20.59 -12.69 -38.72
CA GLU A 2 -20.93 -11.91 -37.52
C GLU A 2 -21.04 -12.75 -36.24
N GLY A 3 -21.53 -13.99 -36.31
CA GLY A 3 -21.60 -14.90 -35.15
C GLY A 3 -20.25 -15.13 -34.45
N ARG A 4 -19.17 -15.32 -35.21
CA ARG A 4 -17.80 -15.44 -34.67
C ARG A 4 -17.34 -14.18 -33.93
N ARG A 5 -17.80 -13.00 -34.35
CA ARG A 5 -17.49 -11.73 -33.66
C ARG A 5 -18.23 -11.62 -32.34
N LEU A 6 -19.51 -12.00 -32.32
CA LEU A 6 -20.34 -12.01 -31.10
C LEU A 6 -19.81 -13.00 -30.06
N ASP A 7 -19.39 -14.19 -30.48
CA ASP A 7 -18.80 -15.18 -29.56
C ASP A 7 -17.52 -14.67 -28.90
N THR A 8 -16.66 -14.00 -29.67
CA THR A 8 -15.43 -13.39 -29.17
C THR A 8 -15.74 -12.28 -28.15
N GLU A 9 -16.72 -11.42 -28.46
CA GLU A 9 -17.15 -10.34 -27.56
C GLU A 9 -17.75 -10.90 -26.26
N ARG A 10 -18.56 -11.95 -26.36
CA ARG A 10 -19.13 -12.65 -25.20
C ARG A 10 -18.03 -13.19 -24.28
N ASP A 11 -17.00 -13.81 -24.85
CA ASP A 11 -15.91 -14.38 -24.07
C ASP A 11 -15.09 -13.29 -23.37
N ARG A 12 -14.83 -12.18 -24.05
CA ARG A 12 -14.21 -10.99 -23.45
C ARG A 12 -15.03 -10.46 -22.28
N LEU A 13 -16.34 -10.26 -22.47
CA LEU A 13 -17.25 -9.76 -21.43
C LEU A 13 -17.34 -10.73 -20.23
N GLN A 14 -17.19 -12.03 -20.45
CA GLN A 14 -17.13 -13.01 -19.35
C GLN A 14 -15.85 -12.87 -18.53
N VAL A 15 -14.70 -12.66 -19.19
CA VAL A 15 -13.43 -12.42 -18.49
C VAL A 15 -13.50 -11.13 -17.69
N GLU A 16 -14.01 -10.04 -18.27
CA GLU A 16 -14.16 -8.76 -17.59
C GLU A 16 -15.08 -8.87 -16.35
N ARG A 17 -16.22 -9.58 -16.45
CA ARG A 17 -17.10 -9.82 -15.30
C ARG A 17 -16.42 -10.64 -14.19
N ARG A 18 -15.63 -11.65 -14.55
CA ARG A 18 -14.86 -12.43 -13.55
C ARG A 18 -13.76 -11.60 -12.91
N ALA A 19 -13.11 -10.74 -13.68
CA ALA A 19 -12.11 -9.79 -13.19
C ALA A 19 -12.71 -8.76 -12.22
N GLN A 20 -13.99 -8.40 -12.37
CA GLN A 20 -14.69 -7.51 -11.42
C GLN A 20 -15.21 -8.25 -10.17
N ALA A 21 -15.62 -9.52 -10.31
CA ALA A 21 -16.16 -10.30 -9.21
C ALA A 21 -15.07 -10.84 -8.25
N THR A 22 -13.91 -11.21 -8.79
CA THR A 22 -12.79 -11.75 -8.00
C THR A 22 -12.26 -10.79 -6.93
N PRO A 23 -11.95 -9.50 -7.22
CA PRO A 23 -11.43 -8.58 -6.20
C PRO A 23 -12.42 -8.41 -5.06
N GLN A 24 -13.72 -8.29 -5.33
CA GLN A 24 -14.73 -8.19 -4.26
C GLN A 24 -14.79 -9.43 -3.37
N ARG A 25 -14.65 -10.63 -3.94
CA ARG A 25 -14.63 -11.88 -3.15
C ARG A 25 -13.37 -12.00 -2.31
N VAL A 26 -12.21 -11.61 -2.85
CA VAL A 26 -10.93 -11.60 -2.12
C VAL A 26 -10.98 -10.59 -0.98
N GLU A 27 -11.47 -9.38 -1.23
CA GLU A 27 -11.69 -8.33 -0.22
C GLU A 27 -12.60 -8.81 0.93
N ARG A 28 -13.70 -9.48 0.58
CA ARG A 28 -14.62 -10.04 1.57
C ARG A 28 -13.95 -11.12 2.42
N LEU A 29 -13.24 -12.05 1.77
CA LEU A 29 -12.49 -13.10 2.45
C LEU A 29 -11.43 -12.52 3.41
N ALA A 30 -10.66 -11.53 2.93
CA ALA A 30 -9.61 -10.85 3.69
C ALA A 30 -10.15 -10.18 4.96
N ARG A 31 -11.26 -9.45 4.85
CA ARG A 31 -11.88 -8.78 6.02
C ARG A 31 -12.55 -9.75 6.98
N GLU A 32 -13.35 -10.69 6.47
CA GLU A 32 -14.20 -11.53 7.31
C GLU A 32 -13.43 -12.70 7.95
N ARG A 33 -12.61 -13.40 7.17
CA ARG A 33 -11.94 -14.63 7.64
C ARG A 33 -10.51 -14.43 8.12
N LEU A 34 -9.78 -13.50 7.51
CA LEU A 34 -8.38 -13.24 7.87
C LEU A 34 -8.21 -12.00 8.76
N GLN A 35 -9.29 -11.25 9.02
CA GLN A 35 -9.27 -9.99 9.78
C GLN A 35 -8.20 -9.00 9.29
N MET A 36 -7.88 -9.05 8.00
CA MET A 36 -6.91 -8.15 7.38
C MET A 36 -7.46 -6.73 7.38
N ARG A 37 -6.57 -5.77 7.63
CA ARG A 37 -6.89 -4.34 7.58
C ARG A 37 -5.98 -3.63 6.57
N PRO A 38 -6.50 -2.59 5.88
CA PRO A 38 -5.66 -1.79 5.02
C PRO A 38 -4.56 -1.10 5.85
N PRO A 39 -3.33 -0.99 5.32
CA PRO A 39 -2.24 -0.33 6.02
C PRO A 39 -2.57 1.16 6.24
N THR A 40 -2.34 1.65 7.45
CA THR A 40 -2.56 3.06 7.80
C THR A 40 -1.26 3.87 7.67
N PRO A 41 -1.33 5.13 7.22
CA PRO A 41 -0.14 5.98 7.08
C PRO A 41 0.57 6.25 8.42
N ALA A 42 -0.14 6.20 9.54
CA ALA A 42 0.44 6.37 10.87
C ALA A 42 1.45 5.27 11.29
N ILE A 43 1.39 4.09 10.64
CA ILE A 43 2.22 2.92 10.99
C ILE A 43 3.19 2.59 9.83
N THR A 44 2.91 3.09 8.64
CA THR A 44 3.69 2.79 7.43
C THR A 44 4.80 3.81 7.27
N HIS A 45 6.05 3.37 7.26
CA HIS A 45 7.20 4.24 6.98
C HIS A 45 7.60 4.09 5.52
N TYR A 46 7.70 5.21 4.80
CA TYR A 46 8.25 5.22 3.44
C TYR A 46 9.78 5.24 3.56
N VAL A 47 10.44 4.17 3.13
CA VAL A 47 11.90 4.14 3.00
C VAL A 47 12.25 4.53 1.57
N ALA A 48 12.91 5.68 1.43
CA ALA A 48 13.55 6.03 0.16
C ALA A 48 14.82 5.19 0.04
N TYR A 49 14.84 4.24 -0.89
CA TYR A 49 16.08 3.60 -1.30
C TYR A 49 16.81 4.58 -2.21
N SER A 50 17.82 5.26 -1.65
CA SER A 50 18.80 5.98 -2.46
C SER A 50 19.62 4.97 -3.25
N ASP A 51 19.56 5.05 -4.57
CA ASP A 51 20.37 4.22 -5.47
C ASP A 51 21.87 4.39 -5.13
N GLY A 52 22.43 3.37 -4.48
CA GLY A 52 23.86 3.17 -4.35
C GLY A 52 24.39 3.22 -2.91
N GLY A 53 24.81 2.04 -2.44
CA GLY A 53 25.93 1.94 -1.52
C GLY A 53 25.57 1.73 -0.06
N ALA A 54 26.02 0.58 0.44
CA ALA A 54 26.15 0.20 1.84
C ALA A 54 26.37 1.33 2.84
N ASP A 55 25.61 1.33 3.92
CA ASP A 55 26.12 1.58 5.27
C ASP A 55 25.24 0.84 6.28
N ALA A 56 25.65 -0.38 6.60
CA ALA A 56 25.27 -0.98 7.86
C ALA A 56 25.95 -0.19 9.00
N SER A 57 25.19 0.11 10.04
CA SER A 57 25.63 0.66 11.32
C SER A 57 25.73 2.18 11.43
N ALA A 58 24.62 2.79 11.82
CA ALA A 58 24.66 3.88 12.78
C ALA A 58 23.46 3.78 13.71
N ALA A 59 23.53 2.81 14.63
CA ALA A 59 22.81 2.92 15.88
C ALA A 59 23.30 4.20 16.59
N THR A 60 22.59 5.29 16.41
CA THR A 60 22.61 6.39 17.36
C THR A 60 21.18 6.88 17.50
N ASN A 61 20.63 6.64 18.68
CA ASN A 61 19.35 7.14 19.10
C ASN A 61 19.60 8.60 19.51
N PRO A 62 19.21 9.65 18.76
CA PRO A 62 19.34 11.00 19.28
C PRO A 62 18.20 11.19 20.27
N ALA A 63 18.56 11.15 21.56
CA ALA A 63 17.74 11.63 22.65
C ALA A 63 17.04 12.93 22.24
N VAL A 64 15.72 12.92 22.33
CA VAL A 64 14.85 14.06 22.06
C VAL A 64 15.13 15.12 23.13
N GLN A 65 15.95 16.11 22.82
CA GLN A 65 16.01 17.34 23.61
C GLN A 65 14.97 18.31 23.06
N PRO A 66 13.93 18.67 23.84
CA PRO A 66 13.01 19.72 23.43
C PRO A 66 13.78 21.03 23.42
N ARG A 67 13.80 21.63 22.25
CA ARG A 67 14.33 22.97 22.02
C ARG A 67 13.20 23.94 22.34
N GLU A 68 13.61 25.17 22.63
CA GLU A 68 12.81 26.40 22.69
C GLU A 68 12.31 26.79 24.09
N THR A 69 12.28 28.05 24.51
CA THR A 69 12.87 29.33 24.10
C THR A 69 12.33 30.29 25.16
N GLY A 70 13.15 31.07 25.86
CA GLY A 70 12.58 32.11 26.73
C GLY A 70 13.56 32.88 27.59
N GLY A 71 13.81 34.13 27.20
CA GLY A 71 14.01 35.20 28.18
C GLY A 71 15.44 35.43 28.66
N ARG A 72 16.12 36.33 27.97
CA ARG A 72 17.38 36.97 28.34
C ARG A 72 17.17 37.97 29.51
N VAL A 73 18.07 37.92 30.50
CA VAL A 73 18.57 38.98 31.44
C VAL A 73 17.58 39.69 32.39
N PRO A 74 18.04 40.29 33.52
CA PRO A 74 19.42 40.62 33.97
C PRO A 74 20.06 39.69 35.01
#